data_AF-A0A7M2WRB7-F1
#
_entry.id   AF-A0A7M2WRB7-F1
#
_cell.length_a   1.000
_cell.length_b   1.000
_cell.length_c   1.000
_cell.angle_alpha   90.00
_cell.angle_beta   90.00
_cell.angle_gamma   90.00
#
_symmetry.space_group_name_H-M   'P 1'
#
loop_
_entity.id
_entity.type
_entity.pdbx_description
1 polymer ?
#
loop_
_entity_poly.entity_id
_entity_poly.type
_entity_poly.pdbx_seq_one_letter_code
_entity_poly.pdbx_strand_id
1 'polypeptide(L)'
;MTDGTKGSTSRAASALSRIPLYNRFRDQAGVWETLRASWLWIFLAVLLLAVGWMLVKPAPPGKVVIATGSKDGAYHWFAQQYAQSFKDNGLALDVRETQGSIENYRLLSEPTDGKSDAEVVSVAIVQSGTAPPGDHSDLRSIASLYLEPVWIFHRGDPVTTLPQLAGKRLAAGPEGSGTRSIVERLLAANTLPWTSDPKATASGTTPIRFDPRSGRAAADALKAGELDAIALVLSPRHPLIAELLHEPGVRLMSFEHHEAYARVFPFLSDVKLPRGTIDLARNLPSEDVYLLAPAANLVCREDLHPSIVILLLKAATRAHERGDLLSRAGELPSTRFVEFPVDTSAAEYFRSGPPFLQRYLPFWAAALVDRMKILLLPLLTLILPLARIAPPLMVWRIRSRIYRWYRVLREIDRRLRLEVTGEAASTAAALDPRRFDDDIATLVEMEKELSEEKVPLSYMQEFYNLRLHTDFLLRKLEDRVGRQGGIDMNWGGMPPD
;
A
#
# COMPACT_ATOMS: atom_id res chain seq x y z
N MET A 1 4.19 6.92 -90.86
CA MET A 1 5.59 7.29 -90.54
C MET A 1 5.57 8.51 -89.64
N THR A 2 6.35 8.42 -88.56
CA THR A 2 6.92 9.45 -87.66
C THR A 2 5.95 10.30 -86.82
N ASP A 3 5.84 10.09 -85.50
CA ASP A 3 6.79 10.44 -84.40
C ASP A 3 6.60 11.91 -83.97
N GLY A 4 6.49 12.33 -82.71
CA GLY A 4 6.74 11.68 -81.44
C GLY A 4 6.34 12.60 -80.28
N THR A 5 6.21 11.97 -79.13
CA THR A 5 5.81 12.51 -77.83
C THR A 5 6.88 13.41 -77.19
N LYS A 6 6.58 14.71 -77.00
CA LYS A 6 7.33 15.59 -76.08
C LYS A 6 6.37 16.49 -75.30
N GLY A 7 5.88 16.00 -74.16
CA GLY A 7 5.00 16.77 -73.26
C GLY A 7 5.05 16.39 -71.78
N SER A 8 5.97 15.53 -71.33
CA SER A 8 5.91 14.94 -69.99
C SER A 8 7.05 15.33 -69.03
N THR A 9 8.19 15.83 -69.52
CA THR A 9 9.37 16.08 -68.66
C THR A 9 9.39 17.44 -67.95
N SER A 10 8.57 18.41 -68.37
CA SER A 10 8.58 19.78 -67.80
C SER A 10 7.81 19.89 -66.46
N ARG A 11 6.77 19.08 -66.22
CA ARG A 11 5.98 19.15 -64.98
C ARG A 11 6.64 18.50 -63.76
N ALA A 12 7.44 17.45 -63.96
CA ALA A 12 8.11 16.72 -62.88
C ALA A 12 9.25 17.53 -62.21
N ALA A 13 9.95 18.37 -62.98
CA ALA A 13 11.01 19.25 -62.47
C ALA A 13 10.45 20.35 -61.53
N SER A 14 9.24 20.85 -61.79
CA SER A 14 8.61 21.88 -60.94
C SER A 14 8.17 21.36 -59.57
N ALA A 15 7.87 20.06 -59.44
CA ALA A 15 7.42 19.47 -58.17
C ALA A 15 8.56 19.24 -57.17
N LEU A 16 9.80 19.10 -57.64
CA LEU A 16 10.98 18.89 -56.81
C LEU A 16 11.54 20.18 -56.18
N SER A 17 11.11 21.34 -56.67
CA SER A 17 11.52 22.68 -56.19
C SER A 17 10.77 23.16 -54.93
N ARG A 18 9.75 22.42 -54.45
CA ARG A 18 8.93 22.80 -53.29
C ARG A 18 9.19 21.99 -52.03
N ILE A 19 10.16 21.07 -52.07
CA ILE A 19 10.55 20.28 -50.92
C ILE A 19 11.86 20.87 -50.39
N PRO A 20 11.92 21.38 -49.15
CA PRO A 20 13.16 21.90 -48.60
C PRO A 20 14.26 20.83 -48.68
N LEU A 21 15.47 21.23 -49.07
CA LEU A 21 16.67 20.37 -49.19
C LEU A 21 16.86 19.45 -47.97
N TYR A 22 16.40 19.93 -46.81
CA TYR A 22 16.21 19.24 -45.53
C TYR A 22 15.72 17.78 -45.61
N ASN A 23 14.79 17.44 -46.51
CA ASN A 23 14.13 16.12 -46.53
C ASN A 23 14.76 15.08 -47.46
N ARG A 24 15.74 15.45 -48.30
CA ARG A 24 16.20 14.58 -49.42
C ARG A 24 17.29 13.56 -49.04
N PHE A 25 17.96 13.70 -47.88
CA PHE A 25 19.15 12.91 -47.52
C PHE A 25 19.18 12.40 -46.05
N ARG A 26 18.09 11.77 -45.60
CA ARG A 26 17.98 11.18 -44.25
C ARG A 26 18.71 9.83 -44.20
N ASP A 27 19.77 9.72 -43.41
CA ASP A 27 20.45 8.46 -43.13
C ASP A 27 20.33 8.12 -41.64
N GLN A 28 20.02 6.86 -41.31
CA GLN A 28 19.54 6.42 -39.98
C GLN A 28 20.53 5.55 -39.19
N ALA A 29 21.66 5.11 -39.76
CA ALA A 29 22.46 4.01 -39.22
C ALA A 29 22.97 4.20 -37.76
N GLY A 30 23.57 5.33 -37.41
CA GLY A 30 24.09 5.57 -36.04
C GLY A 30 23.01 5.86 -34.98
N VAL A 31 21.79 6.19 -35.41
CA VAL A 31 20.65 6.43 -34.53
C VAL A 31 20.17 5.11 -33.92
N TRP A 32 20.24 4.02 -34.69
CA TRP A 32 19.72 2.72 -34.27
C TRP A 32 20.53 2.09 -33.13
N GLU A 33 21.83 2.33 -33.01
CA GLU A 33 22.64 1.78 -31.91
C GLU A 33 22.42 2.50 -30.58
N THR A 34 22.38 3.84 -30.60
CA THR A 34 22.06 4.64 -29.42
C THR A 34 20.60 4.47 -29.00
N LEU A 35 19.68 4.34 -29.96
CA LEU A 35 18.28 3.98 -29.69
C LEU A 35 18.18 2.56 -29.11
N ARG A 36 18.88 1.55 -29.65
CA ARG A 36 18.86 0.17 -29.10
C ARG A 36 19.35 0.12 -27.67
N ALA A 37 20.45 0.80 -27.34
CA ALA A 37 20.92 0.91 -25.96
C ALA A 37 19.90 1.61 -25.06
N SER A 38 19.25 2.67 -25.55
CA SER A 38 18.21 3.39 -24.82
C SER A 38 16.96 2.53 -24.57
N TRP A 39 16.55 1.73 -25.56
CA TRP A 39 15.42 0.80 -25.44
C TRP A 39 15.65 -0.28 -24.40
N LEU A 40 16.88 -0.76 -24.22
CA LEU A 40 17.22 -1.71 -23.15
C LEU A 40 17.03 -1.09 -21.77
N TRP A 41 17.48 0.15 -21.58
CA TRP A 41 17.30 0.88 -20.30
C TRP A 41 15.84 1.22 -20.04
N ILE A 42 15.08 1.62 -21.06
CA ILE A 42 13.62 1.84 -20.96
C ILE A 42 12.91 0.53 -20.63
N PHE A 43 13.29 -0.58 -21.25
CA PHE A 43 12.73 -1.89 -20.94
C PHE A 43 13.00 -2.28 -19.49
N LEU A 44 14.25 -2.13 -19.03
CA LEU A 44 14.62 -2.39 -17.64
C LEU A 44 13.87 -1.48 -16.67
N ALA A 45 13.65 -0.21 -17.05
CA ALA A 45 12.85 0.74 -16.31
C ALA A 45 11.42 0.25 -16.09
N VAL A 46 10.76 -0.10 -17.20
CA VAL A 46 9.36 -0.54 -17.21
C VAL A 46 9.25 -1.85 -16.45
N LEU A 47 10.22 -2.75 -16.60
CA LEU A 47 10.29 -3.99 -15.84
C LEU A 47 10.42 -3.71 -14.33
N LEU A 48 11.32 -2.83 -13.92
CA LEU A 48 11.50 -2.46 -12.51
C LEU A 48 10.28 -1.72 -11.93
N LEU A 49 9.63 -0.84 -12.70
CA LEU A 49 8.38 -0.19 -12.34
C LEU A 49 7.24 -1.19 -12.25
N ALA A 50 7.15 -2.16 -13.16
CA ALA A 50 6.15 -3.21 -13.15
C ALA A 50 6.34 -4.15 -11.95
N VAL A 51 7.58 -4.57 -11.68
CA VAL A 51 7.93 -5.36 -10.49
C VAL A 51 7.66 -4.56 -9.21
N GLY A 52 8.06 -3.29 -9.16
CA GLY A 52 7.77 -2.40 -8.04
C GLY A 52 6.27 -2.22 -7.81
N TRP A 53 5.49 -2.03 -8.88
CA TRP A 53 4.04 -1.94 -8.82
C TRP A 53 3.39 -3.25 -8.35
N MET A 54 3.92 -4.41 -8.77
CA MET A 54 3.46 -5.72 -8.33
C MET A 54 3.79 -6.01 -6.85
N LEU A 55 4.88 -5.45 -6.33
CA LEU A 55 5.30 -5.60 -4.93
C LEU A 55 4.65 -4.58 -3.97
N VAL A 56 4.15 -3.46 -4.48
CA VAL A 56 3.48 -2.44 -3.67
C VAL A 56 2.08 -2.93 -3.29
N LYS A 57 1.84 -3.11 -1.98
CA LYS A 57 0.51 -3.48 -1.45
C LYS A 57 -0.56 -2.46 -1.93
N PRO A 58 -1.75 -2.93 -2.34
CA PRO A 58 -2.85 -2.06 -2.81
C PRO A 58 -3.23 -1.02 -1.76
N ALA A 59 -3.85 0.08 -2.19
CA ALA A 59 -4.41 1.15 -1.33
C ALA A 59 -5.04 0.58 -0.07
N PRO A 60 -4.82 1.17 1.14
CA PRO A 60 -5.60 0.69 2.28
C PRO A 60 -7.08 0.85 1.92
N PRO A 61 -7.94 -0.14 2.24
CA PRO A 61 -9.33 -0.08 1.87
C PRO A 61 -9.97 1.16 2.50
N GLY A 62 -10.81 1.86 1.73
CA GLY A 62 -11.52 3.05 2.21
C GLY A 62 -12.54 2.75 3.31
N LYS A 63 -12.93 1.48 3.45
CA LYS A 63 -13.88 0.97 4.42
C LYS A 63 -13.35 -0.35 5.02
N VAL A 64 -13.49 -0.51 6.33
CA VAL A 64 -13.13 -1.72 7.08
C VAL A 64 -14.33 -2.12 7.94
N VAL A 65 -14.63 -3.42 8.04
CA VAL A 65 -15.70 -3.92 8.91
C VAL A 65 -15.12 -4.54 10.17
N ILE A 66 -15.59 -4.09 11.34
CA ILE A 66 -15.25 -4.63 12.65
C ILE A 66 -16.44 -5.36 13.27
N ALA A 67 -16.30 -6.65 13.59
CA ALA A 67 -17.30 -7.41 14.31
C ALA A 67 -17.15 -7.24 15.84
N THR A 68 -18.27 -7.10 16.54
CA THR A 68 -18.30 -6.67 17.94
C THR A 68 -19.20 -7.53 18.83
N GLY A 69 -20.32 -7.01 19.28
CA GLY A 69 -21.28 -7.70 20.11
C GLY A 69 -22.59 -6.94 20.06
N SER A 70 -23.44 -7.12 21.06
CA SER A 70 -24.68 -6.37 21.19
C SER A 70 -24.41 -4.86 21.26
N LYS A 71 -25.36 -4.06 20.77
CA LYS A 71 -25.27 -2.58 20.79
C LYS A 71 -25.00 -1.97 22.17
N ASP A 72 -25.52 -2.59 23.21
CA ASP A 72 -25.35 -2.14 24.59
C ASP A 72 -24.07 -2.68 25.24
N GLY A 73 -23.31 -3.52 24.52
CA GLY A 73 -22.08 -4.15 24.98
C GLY A 73 -20.83 -3.27 24.85
N ALA A 74 -19.82 -3.58 25.66
CA ALA A 74 -18.54 -2.85 25.66
C ALA A 74 -17.81 -2.92 24.31
N TYR A 75 -17.84 -4.06 23.61
CA TYR A 75 -17.23 -4.22 22.28
C TYR A 75 -17.79 -3.19 21.29
N HIS A 76 -19.11 -3.08 21.22
CA HIS A 76 -19.77 -2.15 20.31
C HIS A 76 -19.44 -0.71 20.70
N TRP A 77 -19.51 -0.38 21.98
CA TRP A 77 -19.22 0.98 22.48
C TRP A 77 -17.78 1.44 22.16
N PHE A 78 -16.77 0.59 22.38
CA PHE A 78 -15.38 0.92 22.02
C PHE A 78 -15.17 0.99 20.51
N ALA A 79 -15.75 0.08 19.74
CA ALA A 79 -15.63 0.11 18.28
C ALA A 79 -16.25 1.37 17.66
N GLN A 80 -17.32 1.93 18.24
CA GLN A 80 -17.87 3.22 17.82
C GLN A 80 -16.88 4.37 18.03
N GLN A 81 -16.11 4.36 19.12
CA GLN A 81 -15.03 5.33 19.32
C GLN A 81 -13.90 5.15 18.30
N TYR A 82 -13.57 3.90 17.94
CA TYR A 82 -12.60 3.63 16.87
C TYR A 82 -13.11 4.17 15.53
N ALA A 83 -14.39 4.00 15.26
CA ALA A 83 -15.01 4.49 14.03
C ALA A 83 -14.95 6.00 13.90
N GLN A 84 -15.06 6.73 15.02
CA GLN A 84 -14.82 8.17 15.01
C GLN A 84 -13.37 8.51 14.64
N SER A 85 -12.39 7.79 15.21
CA SER A 85 -10.97 7.97 14.85
C SER A 85 -10.67 7.64 13.38
N PHE A 86 -11.40 6.70 12.77
CA PHE A 86 -11.29 6.38 11.35
C PHE A 86 -11.83 7.50 10.46
N LYS A 87 -12.99 8.06 10.81
CA LYS A 87 -13.60 9.20 10.10
C LYS A 87 -12.66 10.41 10.07
N ASP A 88 -11.98 10.69 11.18
CA ASP A 88 -10.99 11.77 11.29
C ASP A 88 -9.80 11.59 10.31
N ASN A 89 -9.57 10.37 9.81
CA ASN A 89 -8.53 10.02 8.84
C ASN A 89 -9.08 9.77 7.41
N GLY A 90 -10.35 10.09 7.16
CA GLY A 90 -10.98 9.92 5.84
C GLY A 90 -11.30 8.46 5.48
N LEU A 91 -11.38 7.58 6.47
CA LEU A 91 -11.73 6.16 6.32
C LEU A 91 -13.04 5.85 7.04
N ALA A 92 -13.73 4.79 6.62
CA ALA A 92 -14.91 4.28 7.30
C ALA A 92 -14.58 3.00 8.08
N LEU A 93 -14.97 2.95 9.36
CA LEU A 93 -15.03 1.71 10.13
C LEU A 93 -16.49 1.37 10.37
N ASP A 94 -16.95 0.28 9.78
CA ASP A 94 -18.32 -0.22 9.91
C ASP A 94 -18.42 -1.16 11.11
N VAL A 95 -19.18 -0.76 12.11
CA VAL A 95 -19.31 -1.49 13.38
C VAL A 95 -20.47 -2.48 13.26
N ARG A 96 -20.12 -3.75 13.05
CA ARG A 96 -21.07 -4.86 12.92
C ARG A 96 -21.48 -5.36 14.31
N GLU A 97 -22.78 -5.22 14.61
CA GLU A 97 -23.43 -5.87 15.74
C GLU A 97 -23.47 -7.40 15.52
N THR A 98 -23.14 -8.16 16.56
CA THR A 98 -23.10 -9.63 16.54
C THR A 98 -23.54 -10.18 17.90
N GLN A 99 -23.64 -11.50 18.02
CA GLN A 99 -23.85 -12.23 19.27
C GLN A 99 -22.58 -12.37 20.13
N GLY A 100 -21.45 -11.78 19.71
CA GLY A 100 -20.18 -11.78 20.45
C GLY A 100 -19.11 -12.69 19.86
N SER A 101 -18.15 -13.09 20.70
CA SER A 101 -16.86 -13.68 20.28
C SER A 101 -16.97 -14.90 19.37
N ILE A 102 -17.87 -15.84 19.64
CA ILE A 102 -18.03 -17.06 18.83
C ILE A 102 -18.50 -16.72 17.41
N GLU A 103 -19.48 -15.83 17.27
CA GLU A 103 -19.91 -15.36 15.94
C GLU A 103 -18.81 -14.56 15.25
N ASN A 104 -18.08 -13.73 16.00
CA ASN A 104 -16.97 -12.95 15.46
C ASN A 104 -15.85 -13.82 14.90
N TYR A 105 -15.50 -14.92 15.57
CA TYR A 105 -14.57 -15.92 15.04
C TYR A 105 -15.07 -16.51 13.73
N ARG A 106 -16.33 -16.95 13.71
CA ARG A 106 -16.94 -17.51 12.50
C ARG A 106 -16.87 -16.51 11.35
N LEU A 107 -17.16 -15.23 11.60
CA LEU A 107 -17.13 -14.16 10.61
C LEU A 107 -15.71 -13.84 10.12
N LEU A 108 -14.72 -13.85 11.00
CA LEU A 108 -13.32 -13.64 10.65
C LEU A 108 -12.76 -14.76 9.77
N SER A 109 -13.20 -16.01 10.01
CA SER A 109 -12.78 -17.19 9.25
C SER A 109 -13.59 -17.43 7.97
N GLU A 110 -14.56 -16.58 7.64
CA GLU A 110 -15.31 -16.75 6.38
C GLU A 110 -14.39 -16.58 5.15
N PRO A 111 -14.55 -17.41 4.11
CA PRO A 111 -13.87 -17.20 2.84
C PRO A 111 -14.19 -15.82 2.27
N THR A 112 -13.16 -15.18 1.72
CA THR A 112 -13.21 -13.83 1.15
C THR A 112 -13.37 -13.84 -0.38
N ASP A 113 -13.30 -15.02 -1.01
CA ASP A 113 -13.37 -15.16 -2.46
C ASP A 113 -14.68 -14.56 -3.01
N GLY A 114 -14.54 -13.56 -3.88
CA GLY A 114 -15.67 -12.88 -4.52
C GLY A 114 -16.40 -11.85 -3.66
N LYS A 115 -15.97 -11.60 -2.41
CA LYS A 115 -16.50 -10.53 -1.56
C LYS A 115 -15.65 -9.27 -1.67
N SER A 116 -16.27 -8.10 -1.57
CA SER A 116 -15.54 -6.84 -1.48
C SER A 116 -14.97 -6.62 -0.07
N ASP A 117 -13.89 -5.82 0.05
CA ASP A 117 -13.31 -5.42 1.35
C ASP A 117 -14.35 -4.77 2.29
N ALA A 118 -15.43 -4.22 1.73
CA ALA A 118 -16.54 -3.59 2.46
C ALA A 118 -17.54 -4.58 3.06
N GLU A 119 -17.53 -5.85 2.63
CA GLU A 119 -18.43 -6.91 3.09
C GLU A 119 -17.72 -7.89 4.03
N VAL A 120 -16.42 -8.10 3.82
CA VAL A 120 -15.58 -8.98 4.63
C VAL A 120 -15.37 -8.40 6.03
N VAL A 121 -15.56 -9.22 7.06
CA VAL A 121 -15.08 -8.89 8.41
C VAL A 121 -13.57 -9.09 8.44
N SER A 122 -12.81 -8.00 8.42
CA SER A 122 -11.35 -8.06 8.49
C SER A 122 -10.83 -7.95 9.92
N VAL A 123 -11.66 -7.47 10.85
CA VAL A 123 -11.31 -7.19 12.25
C VAL A 123 -12.46 -7.62 13.17
N ALA A 124 -12.15 -8.11 14.36
CA ALA A 124 -13.14 -8.29 15.40
C ALA A 124 -12.58 -8.03 16.80
N ILE A 125 -13.47 -7.70 17.73
CA ILE A 125 -13.18 -7.78 19.16
C ILE A 125 -13.67 -9.13 19.68
N VAL A 126 -12.80 -9.91 20.30
CA VAL A 126 -13.08 -11.27 20.76
C VAL A 126 -12.54 -11.47 22.17
N GLN A 127 -13.20 -12.29 22.97
CA GLN A 127 -12.74 -12.66 24.31
C GLN A 127 -11.67 -13.74 24.22
N SER A 128 -10.53 -13.54 24.89
CA SER A 128 -9.47 -14.54 24.94
C SER A 128 -9.96 -15.88 25.50
N GLY A 129 -9.49 -16.99 24.92
CA GLY A 129 -9.85 -18.34 25.35
C GLY A 129 -11.20 -18.84 24.84
N THR A 130 -11.82 -18.10 23.91
CA THR A 130 -13.08 -18.50 23.26
C THR A 130 -12.92 -18.88 21.79
N ALA A 131 -11.70 -18.90 21.25
CA ALA A 131 -11.48 -19.39 19.90
C ALA A 131 -11.99 -20.84 19.76
N PRO A 132 -12.77 -21.13 18.70
CA PRO A 132 -13.21 -22.49 18.42
C PRO A 132 -12.00 -23.39 18.12
N PRO A 133 -12.08 -24.70 18.36
CA PRO A 133 -11.02 -25.63 17.94
C PRO A 133 -10.84 -25.56 16.42
N GLY A 134 -9.59 -25.49 15.95
CA GLY A 134 -9.30 -25.43 14.51
C GLY A 134 -7.94 -24.80 14.21
N ASP A 135 -7.62 -24.73 12.92
CA ASP A 135 -6.51 -23.94 12.41
C ASP A 135 -6.94 -22.47 12.31
N HIS A 136 -6.15 -21.59 12.91
CA HIS A 136 -6.33 -20.13 12.93
C HIS A 136 -5.05 -19.42 12.46
N SER A 137 -4.27 -20.09 11.62
CA SER A 137 -2.99 -19.58 11.10
C SER A 137 -3.14 -18.28 10.32
N ASP A 138 -4.34 -18.01 9.79
CA ASP A 138 -4.76 -16.81 9.07
C ASP A 138 -5.21 -15.65 9.99
N LEU A 139 -5.22 -15.84 11.31
CA LEU A 139 -5.57 -14.81 12.28
C LEU A 139 -4.32 -14.25 12.99
N ARG A 140 -4.39 -12.96 13.31
CA ARG A 140 -3.35 -12.23 14.04
C ARG A 140 -3.97 -11.37 15.14
N SER A 141 -3.33 -11.31 16.30
CA SER A 141 -3.75 -10.41 17.38
C SER A 141 -3.12 -9.04 17.19
N ILE A 142 -3.92 -7.99 17.22
CA ILE A 142 -3.44 -6.60 17.21
C ILE A 142 -3.07 -6.18 18.64
N ALA A 143 -3.99 -6.33 19.60
CA ALA A 143 -3.74 -6.03 21.00
C ALA A 143 -4.80 -6.64 21.91
N SER A 144 -4.44 -6.94 23.16
CA SER A 144 -5.40 -7.00 24.25
C SER A 144 -5.80 -5.59 24.66
N LEU A 145 -7.10 -5.34 24.82
CA LEU A 145 -7.70 -4.01 24.97
C LEU A 145 -8.04 -3.68 26.42
N TYR A 146 -8.72 -4.60 27.12
CA TYR A 146 -9.15 -4.47 28.51
C TYR A 146 -9.47 -5.86 29.07
N LEU A 147 -9.58 -5.96 30.39
CA LEU A 147 -9.84 -7.22 31.10
C LEU A 147 -11.33 -7.42 31.37
N GLU A 148 -11.80 -8.65 31.19
CA GLU A 148 -13.19 -9.06 31.38
C GLU A 148 -13.26 -10.10 32.51
N PRO A 149 -13.28 -9.66 33.78
CA PRO A 149 -13.23 -10.57 34.93
C PRO A 149 -14.41 -11.55 34.95
N VAL A 150 -14.10 -12.77 35.39
CA VAL A 150 -15.07 -13.82 35.74
C VAL A 150 -15.55 -13.56 37.16
N TRP A 151 -16.77 -13.05 37.28
CA TRP A 151 -17.45 -12.84 38.56
C TRP A 151 -18.23 -14.10 38.92
N ILE A 152 -17.92 -14.72 40.05
CA ILE A 152 -18.74 -15.80 40.61
C ILE A 152 -19.39 -15.28 41.88
N PHE A 153 -20.68 -14.95 41.79
CA PHE A 153 -21.49 -14.59 42.94
C PHE A 153 -22.21 -15.82 43.47
N HIS A 154 -22.27 -15.98 44.78
CA HIS A 154 -22.90 -17.14 45.41
C HIS A 154 -23.64 -16.75 46.70
N ARG A 155 -24.52 -17.64 47.16
CA ARG A 155 -25.15 -17.54 48.48
C ARG A 155 -24.53 -18.52 49.48
N GLY A 156 -24.71 -18.24 50.76
CA GLY A 156 -24.32 -19.11 51.87
C GLY A 156 -22.89 -18.87 52.36
N ASP A 157 -22.21 -19.96 52.72
CA ASP A 157 -20.84 -19.93 53.24
C ASP A 157 -19.84 -19.43 52.19
N PRO A 158 -18.75 -18.76 52.60
CA PRO A 158 -17.70 -18.31 51.67
C PRO A 158 -17.16 -19.43 50.78
N VAL A 159 -17.10 -19.16 49.48
CA VAL A 159 -16.51 -20.06 48.47
C VAL A 159 -15.23 -19.41 47.96
N THR A 160 -14.14 -20.17 47.94
CA THR A 160 -12.81 -19.74 47.47
C THR A 160 -12.25 -20.64 46.36
N THR A 161 -12.84 -21.84 46.17
CA THR A 161 -12.46 -22.79 45.13
C THR A 161 -13.67 -23.35 44.39
N LEU A 162 -13.53 -23.66 43.10
CA LEU A 162 -14.63 -24.20 42.29
C LEU A 162 -15.19 -25.54 42.81
N PRO A 163 -14.39 -26.47 43.38
CA PRO A 163 -14.92 -27.71 43.93
C PRO A 163 -15.95 -27.54 45.05
N GLN A 164 -15.92 -26.43 45.79
CA GLN A 164 -16.93 -26.13 46.81
C GLN A 164 -18.33 -25.87 46.22
N LEU A 165 -18.42 -25.64 44.91
CA LEU A 165 -19.70 -25.52 44.19
C LEU A 165 -20.26 -26.88 43.74
N ALA A 166 -19.62 -28.02 44.05
CA ALA A 166 -20.15 -29.34 43.71
C ALA A 166 -21.58 -29.53 44.22
N GLY A 167 -22.48 -30.01 43.34
CA GLY A 167 -23.90 -30.17 43.64
C GLY A 167 -24.75 -28.91 43.67
N LYS A 168 -24.15 -27.72 43.52
CA LYS A 168 -24.87 -26.44 43.49
C LYS A 168 -25.50 -26.18 42.13
N ARG A 169 -26.56 -25.35 42.12
CA ARG A 169 -27.18 -24.78 40.93
C ARG A 169 -26.41 -23.52 40.51
N LEU A 170 -25.71 -23.62 39.39
CA LEU A 170 -24.87 -22.56 38.83
C LEU A 170 -25.48 -22.06 37.52
N ALA A 171 -25.77 -20.77 37.41
CA ALA A 171 -26.06 -20.16 36.12
C ALA A 171 -24.79 -19.58 35.50
N ALA A 172 -24.46 -19.98 34.28
CA ALA A 172 -23.34 -19.43 33.51
C ALA A 172 -23.76 -19.03 32.08
N GLY A 173 -25.06 -18.83 31.88
CA GLY A 173 -25.67 -18.61 30.57
C GLY A 173 -25.87 -19.89 29.75
N PRO A 174 -26.44 -19.72 28.54
CA PRO A 174 -26.77 -20.83 27.66
C PRO A 174 -25.50 -21.51 27.13
N GLU A 175 -25.67 -22.76 26.70
CA GLU A 175 -24.62 -23.53 26.01
C GLU A 175 -24.10 -22.77 24.78
N GLY A 176 -22.79 -22.80 24.57
CA GLY A 176 -22.12 -22.06 23.49
C GLY A 176 -21.87 -20.57 23.77
N SER A 177 -22.33 -20.01 24.90
CA SER A 177 -21.98 -18.62 25.27
C SER A 177 -20.55 -18.48 25.81
N GLY A 178 -19.94 -17.30 25.67
CA GLY A 178 -18.56 -17.05 26.10
C GLY A 178 -18.32 -17.18 27.62
N THR A 179 -19.32 -16.82 28.44
CA THR A 179 -19.28 -17.08 29.89
C THR A 179 -19.30 -18.58 30.15
N ARG A 180 -20.22 -19.32 29.50
CA ARG A 180 -20.35 -20.76 29.67
C ARG A 180 -19.08 -21.51 29.27
N SER A 181 -18.47 -21.15 28.15
CA SER A 181 -17.24 -21.80 27.67
C SER A 181 -16.06 -21.63 28.63
N ILE A 182 -15.91 -20.45 29.26
CA ILE A 182 -14.86 -20.24 30.27
C ILE A 182 -15.14 -21.06 31.52
N VAL A 183 -16.37 -21.00 32.04
CA VAL A 183 -16.74 -21.73 33.25
C VAL A 183 -16.54 -23.23 33.07
N GLU A 184 -16.95 -23.80 31.93
CA GLU A 184 -16.74 -25.22 31.63
C GLU A 184 -15.25 -25.59 31.58
N ARG A 185 -14.39 -24.75 30.98
CA ARG A 185 -12.93 -24.98 30.99
C ARG A 185 -12.35 -24.96 32.42
N LEU A 186 -12.80 -24.01 33.24
CA LEU A 186 -12.36 -23.92 34.63
C LEU A 186 -12.83 -25.14 35.44
N LEU A 187 -14.07 -25.58 35.27
CA LEU A 187 -14.60 -26.79 35.93
C LEU A 187 -13.87 -28.06 35.46
N ALA A 188 -13.59 -28.17 34.15
CA ALA A 188 -12.85 -29.28 33.57
C ALA A 188 -11.44 -29.41 34.17
N ALA A 189 -10.73 -28.29 34.35
CA ALA A 189 -9.41 -28.29 34.99
C ALA A 189 -9.44 -28.76 36.46
N ASN A 190 -10.59 -28.69 37.12
CA ASN A 190 -10.79 -29.22 38.46
C ASN A 190 -11.39 -30.63 38.47
N THR A 191 -11.55 -31.26 37.30
CA THR A 191 -12.22 -32.57 37.14
C THR A 191 -13.63 -32.57 37.78
N LEU A 192 -14.31 -31.42 37.74
CA LEU A 192 -15.67 -31.28 38.26
C LEU A 192 -16.67 -31.58 37.14
N PRO A 193 -17.50 -32.61 37.26
CA PRO A 193 -18.54 -32.86 36.28
C PRO A 193 -19.66 -31.83 36.41
N TRP A 194 -20.34 -31.57 35.30
CA TRP A 194 -21.53 -30.73 35.25
C TRP A 194 -22.62 -31.38 34.41
N THR A 195 -23.87 -30.99 34.66
CA THR A 195 -25.03 -31.46 33.90
C THR A 195 -26.04 -30.33 33.72
N SER A 196 -26.64 -30.27 32.54
CA SER A 196 -27.83 -29.44 32.28
C SER A 196 -29.13 -30.23 32.55
N ASP A 197 -29.06 -31.55 32.73
CA ASP A 197 -30.21 -32.39 33.08
C ASP A 197 -30.40 -32.41 34.62
N PRO A 198 -31.53 -31.89 35.14
CA PRO A 198 -31.84 -31.91 36.57
C PRO A 198 -31.95 -33.31 37.17
N LYS A 199 -32.20 -34.34 36.34
CA LYS A 199 -32.38 -35.73 36.75
C LYS A 199 -31.10 -36.57 36.64
N ALA A 200 -30.04 -36.02 36.05
CA ALA A 200 -28.79 -36.75 35.92
C ALA A 200 -28.13 -36.95 37.29
N THR A 201 -28.15 -38.20 37.76
CA THR A 201 -27.34 -38.66 38.90
C THR A 201 -26.05 -39.27 38.35
N ALA A 202 -24.93 -38.56 38.48
CA ALA A 202 -23.63 -39.12 38.16
C ALA A 202 -23.20 -40.13 39.24
N SER A 203 -22.69 -41.28 38.83
CA SER A 203 -22.14 -42.28 39.74
C SER A 203 -20.77 -41.79 40.26
N GLY A 204 -20.62 -41.64 41.58
CA GLY A 204 -19.34 -41.37 42.25
C GLY A 204 -18.91 -39.91 42.38
N THR A 205 -19.59 -38.95 41.75
CA THR A 205 -19.29 -37.50 41.88
C THR A 205 -20.58 -36.67 41.88
N THR A 206 -20.62 -35.56 42.62
CA THR A 206 -21.78 -34.67 42.67
C THR A 206 -21.64 -33.56 41.62
N PRO A 207 -22.35 -33.63 40.49
CA PRO A 207 -22.14 -32.68 39.40
C PRO A 207 -22.71 -31.30 39.75
N ILE A 208 -22.11 -30.26 39.18
CA ILE A 208 -22.72 -28.93 39.14
C ILE A 208 -23.95 -28.99 38.24
N ARG A 209 -25.06 -28.39 38.71
CA ARG A 209 -26.31 -28.32 37.95
C ARG A 209 -26.36 -26.99 37.25
N PHE A 210 -26.21 -27.01 35.93
CA PHE A 210 -26.23 -25.79 35.15
C PHE A 210 -27.64 -25.29 34.90
N ASP A 211 -27.81 -23.97 35.05
CA ASP A 211 -29.01 -23.24 34.67
C ASP A 211 -28.70 -22.33 33.46
N PRO A 212 -29.57 -22.28 32.44
CA PRO A 212 -29.31 -21.54 31.20
C PRO A 212 -29.48 -20.02 31.34
N ARG A 213 -30.03 -19.52 32.45
CA ARG A 213 -30.20 -18.07 32.67
C ARG A 213 -28.85 -17.35 32.63
N SER A 214 -28.86 -16.10 32.20
CA SER A 214 -27.67 -15.23 32.11
C SER A 214 -27.99 -13.81 32.58
N GLY A 215 -26.94 -13.01 32.82
CA GLY A 215 -27.05 -11.58 33.10
C GLY A 215 -28.06 -11.26 34.20
N ARG A 216 -29.01 -10.36 33.90
CA ARG A 216 -30.03 -9.91 34.85
C ARG A 216 -30.93 -11.04 35.35
N ALA A 217 -31.37 -11.93 34.46
CA ALA A 217 -32.24 -13.05 34.83
C ALA A 217 -31.56 -14.03 35.80
N ALA A 218 -30.25 -14.27 35.63
CA ALA A 218 -29.46 -15.07 36.57
C ALA A 218 -29.29 -14.36 37.92
N ALA A 219 -29.01 -13.05 37.90
CA ALA A 219 -28.88 -12.24 39.12
C ALA A 219 -30.19 -12.20 39.93
N ASP A 220 -31.34 -12.00 39.28
CA ASP A 220 -32.64 -12.00 39.95
C ASP A 220 -32.97 -13.38 40.57
N ALA A 221 -32.62 -14.46 39.88
CA ALA A 221 -32.77 -15.83 40.38
C ALA A 221 -31.83 -16.15 41.57
N LEU A 222 -30.60 -15.62 41.57
CA LEU A 222 -29.70 -15.71 42.72
C LEU A 222 -30.29 -14.96 43.92
N LYS A 223 -30.81 -13.74 43.72
CA LYS A 223 -31.46 -12.94 44.77
C LYS A 223 -32.68 -13.65 45.36
N ALA A 224 -33.44 -14.37 44.53
CA ALA A 224 -34.59 -15.17 44.96
C ALA A 224 -34.22 -16.50 45.66
N GLY A 225 -32.95 -16.92 45.65
CA GLY A 225 -32.52 -18.23 46.20
C GLY A 225 -32.86 -19.43 45.30
N GLU A 226 -33.27 -19.17 44.07
CA GLU A 226 -33.51 -20.20 43.04
C GLU A 226 -32.20 -20.74 42.43
N LEU A 227 -31.11 -20.00 42.60
CA LEU A 227 -29.77 -20.41 42.24
C LEU A 227 -28.86 -20.28 43.46
N ASP A 228 -27.83 -21.11 43.47
CA ASP A 228 -26.84 -21.12 44.55
C ASP A 228 -25.62 -20.28 44.18
N ALA A 229 -25.29 -20.23 42.89
CA ALA A 229 -24.25 -19.38 42.33
C ALA A 229 -24.59 -18.92 40.90
N ILE A 230 -23.97 -17.82 40.47
CA ILE A 230 -23.97 -17.36 39.08
C ILE A 230 -22.56 -16.96 38.66
N ALA A 231 -22.22 -17.23 37.42
CA ALA A 231 -21.01 -16.76 36.77
C ALA A 231 -21.36 -15.69 35.72
N LEU A 232 -20.62 -14.59 35.74
CA LEU A 232 -20.77 -13.48 34.79
C LEU A 232 -19.39 -13.11 34.27
N VAL A 233 -19.27 -12.84 32.98
CA VAL A 233 -18.07 -12.21 32.40
C VAL A 233 -18.49 -10.84 31.90
N LEU A 234 -18.18 -9.80 32.69
CA LEU A 234 -18.66 -8.44 32.49
C LEU A 234 -17.58 -7.44 32.90
N SER A 235 -17.65 -6.24 32.32
CA SER A 235 -16.85 -5.11 32.77
C SER A 235 -17.07 -4.83 34.28
N PRO A 236 -16.02 -4.51 35.04
CA PRO A 236 -16.14 -4.11 36.44
C PRO A 236 -17.06 -2.93 36.72
N ARG A 237 -17.32 -2.09 35.71
CA ARG A 237 -18.22 -0.94 35.82
C ARG A 237 -19.68 -1.28 35.49
N HIS A 238 -19.98 -2.52 35.14
CA HIS A 238 -21.34 -2.91 34.81
C HIS A 238 -22.24 -2.76 36.06
N PRO A 239 -23.40 -2.07 35.98
CA PRO A 239 -24.23 -1.77 37.15
C PRO A 239 -24.64 -3.00 37.97
N LEU A 240 -24.82 -4.14 37.30
CA LEU A 240 -25.16 -5.42 37.94
C LEU A 240 -24.09 -5.90 38.95
N ILE A 241 -22.81 -5.56 38.74
CA ILE A 241 -21.73 -5.94 39.68
C ILE A 241 -21.89 -5.18 40.99
N ALA A 242 -22.10 -3.87 40.92
CA ALA A 242 -22.37 -3.06 42.10
C ALA A 242 -23.66 -3.53 42.80
N GLU A 243 -24.74 -3.78 42.05
CA GLU A 243 -25.99 -4.30 42.60
C GLU A 243 -25.79 -5.60 43.40
N LEU A 244 -25.11 -6.59 42.83
CA LEU A 244 -24.87 -7.89 43.48
C LEU A 244 -23.94 -7.79 44.70
N LEU A 245 -22.96 -6.87 44.69
CA LEU A 245 -22.11 -6.62 45.86
C LEU A 245 -22.87 -5.94 47.01
N HIS A 246 -23.96 -5.23 46.71
CA HIS A 246 -24.83 -4.61 47.71
C HIS A 246 -25.90 -5.55 48.25
N GLU A 247 -26.16 -6.67 47.57
CA GLU A 247 -27.23 -7.59 47.91
C GLU A 247 -26.93 -8.37 49.20
N PRO A 248 -27.79 -8.28 50.24
CA PRO A 248 -27.60 -9.04 51.46
C PRO A 248 -27.62 -10.56 51.23
N GLY A 249 -26.59 -11.24 51.74
CA GLY A 249 -26.48 -12.70 51.64
C GLY A 249 -25.97 -13.21 50.29
N VAL A 250 -25.62 -12.32 49.37
CA VAL A 250 -24.81 -12.62 48.18
C VAL A 250 -23.36 -12.26 48.47
N ARG A 251 -22.44 -13.13 48.05
CA ARG A 251 -20.99 -12.98 48.24
C ARG A 251 -20.29 -13.14 46.89
N LEU A 252 -19.18 -12.43 46.73
CA LEU A 252 -18.28 -12.60 45.59
C LEU A 252 -17.18 -13.61 45.97
N MET A 253 -17.03 -14.65 45.16
CA MET A 253 -15.96 -15.63 45.31
C MET A 253 -14.60 -15.00 44.97
N SER A 254 -13.61 -15.24 45.84
CA SER A 254 -12.19 -14.92 45.61
C SER A 254 -11.46 -16.19 45.21
N PHE A 255 -10.80 -16.22 44.06
CA PHE A 255 -10.11 -17.41 43.55
C PHE A 255 -8.80 -17.64 44.33
N GLU A 256 -8.79 -18.65 45.20
CA GLU A 256 -7.60 -18.99 46.01
C GLU A 256 -6.38 -19.36 45.16
N HIS A 257 -6.60 -20.12 44.08
CA HIS A 257 -5.55 -20.59 43.17
C HIS A 257 -5.39 -19.70 41.91
N HIS A 258 -5.65 -18.38 42.03
CA HIS A 258 -5.69 -17.47 40.87
C HIS A 258 -4.42 -17.54 39.99
N GLU A 259 -3.23 -17.50 40.60
CA GLU A 259 -1.96 -17.58 39.85
C GLU A 259 -1.80 -18.91 39.10
N ALA A 260 -2.27 -20.01 39.68
CA ALA A 260 -2.18 -21.33 39.05
C ALA A 260 -3.06 -21.39 37.80
N TYR A 261 -4.28 -20.83 37.86
CA TYR A 261 -5.13 -20.73 36.67
C TYR A 261 -4.50 -19.87 35.58
N ALA A 262 -3.91 -18.72 35.90
CA ALA A 262 -3.25 -17.87 34.92
C ALA A 262 -2.03 -18.56 34.26
N ARG A 263 -1.37 -19.49 34.96
CA ARG A 263 -0.29 -20.33 34.40
C ARG A 263 -0.80 -21.47 33.53
N VAL A 264 -1.90 -22.12 33.92
CA VAL A 264 -2.51 -23.22 33.17
C VAL A 264 -3.24 -22.72 31.93
N PHE A 265 -3.83 -21.53 32.01
CA PHE A 265 -4.59 -20.88 30.95
C PHE A 265 -3.94 -19.55 30.59
N PRO A 266 -3.02 -19.52 29.60
CA PRO A 266 -2.26 -18.30 29.25
C PRO A 266 -3.12 -17.11 28.80
N PHE A 267 -4.38 -17.37 28.43
CA PHE A 267 -5.36 -16.35 28.05
C PHE A 267 -6.01 -15.66 29.25
N LEU A 268 -5.85 -16.20 30.47
CA LEU A 268 -6.35 -15.62 31.71
C LEU A 268 -5.26 -14.78 32.38
N SER A 269 -5.66 -13.62 32.87
CA SER A 269 -4.89 -12.82 33.83
C SER A 269 -5.39 -13.11 35.24
N ASP A 270 -4.50 -13.19 36.20
CA ASP A 270 -4.87 -13.05 37.59
C ASP A 270 -4.97 -11.57 37.94
N VAL A 271 -6.10 -11.16 38.53
CA VAL A 271 -6.37 -9.75 38.81
C VAL A 271 -6.81 -9.60 40.24
N LYS A 272 -6.17 -8.67 40.95
CA LYS A 272 -6.58 -8.27 42.28
C LYS A 272 -7.56 -7.10 42.17
N LEU A 273 -8.76 -7.27 42.72
CA LEU A 273 -9.72 -6.21 42.97
C LEU A 273 -9.56 -5.75 44.43
N PRO A 274 -8.94 -4.58 44.69
CA PRO A 274 -8.73 -4.12 46.05
C PRO A 274 -10.04 -3.85 46.78
N ARG A 275 -10.05 -4.02 48.11
CA ARG A 275 -11.20 -3.66 48.93
C ARG A 275 -11.65 -2.21 48.71
N GLY A 276 -12.95 -1.99 48.69
CA GLY A 276 -13.56 -0.66 48.47
C GLY A 276 -13.53 -0.13 47.04
N THR A 277 -12.95 -0.86 46.07
CA THR A 277 -12.81 -0.36 44.68
C THR A 277 -14.15 -0.10 43.98
N ILE A 278 -15.21 -0.81 44.36
CA ILE A 278 -16.54 -0.64 43.76
C ILE A 278 -17.35 0.43 44.52
N ASP A 279 -17.33 0.40 45.85
CA ASP A 279 -17.93 1.43 46.71
C ASP A 279 -17.00 1.71 47.89
N LEU A 280 -16.33 2.86 47.86
CA LEU A 280 -15.41 3.30 48.91
C LEU A 280 -16.14 3.65 50.20
N ALA A 281 -17.38 4.16 50.13
CA ALA A 281 -18.13 4.59 51.30
C ALA A 281 -18.62 3.39 52.11
N ARG A 282 -19.01 2.31 51.44
CA ARG A 282 -19.46 1.05 52.07
C ARG A 282 -18.36 0.01 52.19
N ASN A 283 -17.15 0.30 51.72
CA ASN A 283 -16.03 -0.63 51.62
C ASN A 283 -16.45 -1.93 50.90
N LEU A 284 -16.89 -1.82 49.64
CA LEU A 284 -17.22 -2.96 48.79
C LEU A 284 -16.23 -3.08 47.61
N PRO A 285 -15.65 -4.27 47.37
CA PRO A 285 -15.72 -5.45 48.23
C PRO A 285 -15.07 -5.20 49.60
N SER A 286 -15.48 -5.94 50.64
CA SER A 286 -15.02 -5.73 52.02
C SER A 286 -13.56 -6.12 52.27
N GLU A 287 -13.04 -6.96 51.40
CA GLU A 287 -11.68 -7.47 51.38
C GLU A 287 -11.13 -7.46 49.96
N ASP A 288 -9.82 -7.70 49.83
CA ASP A 288 -9.21 -7.84 48.52
C ASP A 288 -9.69 -9.16 47.89
N VAL A 289 -10.20 -9.10 46.66
CA VAL A 289 -10.72 -10.25 45.92
C VAL A 289 -9.81 -10.55 44.75
N TYR A 290 -9.42 -11.81 44.58
CA TYR A 290 -8.67 -12.27 43.43
C TYR A 290 -9.63 -12.86 42.39
N LEU A 291 -9.53 -12.35 41.17
CA LEU A 291 -10.38 -12.71 40.04
C LEU A 291 -9.52 -13.29 38.92
N LEU A 292 -10.15 -14.09 38.07
CA LEU A 292 -9.60 -14.51 36.79
C LEU A 292 -10.22 -13.64 35.71
N ALA A 293 -9.42 -13.07 34.83
CA ALA A 293 -9.91 -12.21 33.77
C ALA A 293 -9.31 -12.61 32.41
N PRO A 294 -10.10 -13.15 31.46
CA PRO A 294 -9.74 -13.06 30.05
C PRO A 294 -9.56 -11.58 29.62
N ALA A 295 -8.91 -11.40 28.48
CA ALA A 295 -8.75 -10.10 27.85
C ALA A 295 -9.63 -10.01 26.60
N ALA A 296 -10.29 -8.87 26.43
CA ALA A 296 -10.88 -8.50 25.15
C ALA A 296 -9.74 -8.22 24.15
N ASN A 297 -9.65 -9.03 23.11
CA ASN A 297 -8.61 -8.98 22.09
C ASN A 297 -9.15 -8.37 20.80
N LEU A 298 -8.39 -7.43 20.25
CA LEU A 298 -8.58 -6.96 18.90
C LEU A 298 -7.82 -7.89 17.96
N VAL A 299 -8.55 -8.64 17.15
CA VAL A 299 -8.02 -9.64 16.23
C VAL A 299 -8.33 -9.23 14.80
N CYS A 300 -7.41 -9.51 13.89
CA CYS A 300 -7.61 -9.30 12.46
C CYS A 300 -7.20 -10.52 11.66
N ARG A 301 -7.61 -10.53 10.39
CA ARG A 301 -7.06 -11.42 9.38
C ARG A 301 -5.61 -11.04 9.06
N GLU A 302 -4.79 -12.01 8.69
CA GLU A 302 -3.37 -11.82 8.34
C GLU A 302 -3.17 -10.94 7.09
N ASP A 303 -4.14 -10.95 6.18
CA ASP A 303 -4.13 -10.15 4.96
C ASP A 303 -4.49 -8.67 5.17
N LEU A 304 -4.83 -8.26 6.41
CA LEU A 304 -5.20 -6.87 6.71
C LEU A 304 -4.04 -5.90 6.42
N HIS A 305 -4.37 -4.79 5.75
CA HIS A 305 -3.36 -3.81 5.37
C HIS A 305 -2.67 -3.20 6.62
N PRO A 306 -1.33 -3.16 6.70
CA PRO A 306 -0.58 -2.69 7.87
C PRO A 306 -0.99 -1.31 8.40
N SER A 307 -1.27 -0.36 7.51
CA SER A 307 -1.73 0.99 7.90
C SER A 307 -3.06 0.97 8.67
N ILE A 308 -3.97 0.03 8.37
CA ILE A 308 -5.23 -0.13 9.11
C ILE A 308 -4.95 -0.64 10.52
N VAL A 309 -4.03 -1.61 10.67
CA VAL A 309 -3.59 -2.09 11.99
C VAL A 309 -3.06 -0.94 12.85
N ILE A 310 -2.19 -0.10 12.28
CA ILE A 310 -1.65 1.07 13.00
C ILE A 310 -2.75 2.08 13.36
N LEU A 311 -3.73 2.30 12.49
CA LEU A 311 -4.84 3.21 12.77
C LEU A 311 -5.75 2.66 13.89
N LEU A 312 -6.04 1.35 13.87
CA LEU A 312 -6.74 0.66 14.95
C LEU A 312 -5.99 0.78 16.27
N LEU A 313 -4.68 0.58 16.28
CA LEU A 313 -3.86 0.71 17.48
C LEU A 313 -3.86 2.13 18.03
N LYS A 314 -3.78 3.14 17.18
CA LYS A 314 -3.90 4.55 17.62
C LYS A 314 -5.27 4.81 18.25
N ALA A 315 -6.33 4.33 17.62
CA ALA A 315 -7.69 4.47 18.13
C ALA A 315 -7.90 3.72 19.46
N ALA A 316 -7.42 2.48 19.55
CA ALA A 316 -7.46 1.66 20.75
C ALA A 316 -6.63 2.27 21.88
N THR A 317 -5.41 2.73 21.60
CA THR A 317 -4.54 3.39 22.60
C THR A 317 -5.28 4.59 23.19
N ARG A 318 -5.85 5.46 22.35
CA ARG A 318 -6.59 6.63 22.81
C ARG A 318 -7.84 6.29 23.63
N ALA A 319 -8.54 5.20 23.27
CA ALA A 319 -9.75 4.80 23.98
C ALA A 319 -9.48 4.15 25.35
N HIS A 320 -8.33 3.47 25.50
CA HIS A 320 -8.00 2.65 26.67
C HIS A 320 -6.87 3.22 27.55
N GLU A 321 -6.14 4.26 27.11
CA GLU A 321 -4.95 4.80 27.78
C GLU A 321 -5.16 5.17 29.26
N ARG A 322 -6.39 5.52 29.66
CA ARG A 322 -6.73 5.92 31.03
C ARG A 322 -6.74 4.76 32.02
N GLY A 323 -6.76 3.52 31.54
CA GLY A 323 -6.98 2.34 32.37
C GLY A 323 -8.42 2.25 32.90
N ASP A 324 -8.67 1.23 33.71
CA ASP A 324 -9.96 0.96 34.31
C ASP A 324 -9.83 0.52 35.78
N LEU A 325 -10.84 -0.18 36.32
CA LEU A 325 -10.80 -0.64 37.72
C LEU A 325 -9.81 -1.79 37.96
N LEU A 326 -9.32 -2.43 36.88
CA LEU A 326 -8.48 -3.62 36.94
C LEU A 326 -7.11 -3.43 36.31
N SER A 327 -6.95 -2.41 35.47
CA SER A 327 -5.73 -2.10 34.74
C SER A 327 -5.29 -0.66 34.98
N ARG A 328 -3.98 -0.44 35.08
CA ARG A 328 -3.42 0.89 35.27
C ARG A 328 -3.42 1.68 33.96
N ALA A 329 -3.36 3.01 34.08
CA ALA A 329 -3.16 3.87 32.93
C ALA A 329 -1.88 3.48 32.17
N GLY A 330 -2.00 3.32 30.85
CA GLY A 330 -0.92 2.87 29.97
C GLY A 330 -0.56 1.39 30.04
N GLU A 331 -1.28 0.57 30.84
CA GLU A 331 -1.04 -0.88 30.89
C GLU A 331 -1.66 -1.59 29.68
N LEU A 332 -2.84 -1.14 29.24
CA LEU A 332 -3.54 -1.62 28.06
C LEU A 332 -3.86 -0.45 27.12
N PRO A 333 -3.88 -0.66 25.78
CA PRO A 333 -3.72 -1.94 25.09
C PRO A 333 -2.28 -2.48 25.14
N SER A 334 -2.10 -3.80 25.05
CA SER A 334 -0.77 -4.44 25.03
C SER A 334 -0.72 -5.74 24.23
N THR A 335 0.48 -6.30 24.06
CA THR A 335 0.70 -7.64 23.47
C THR A 335 0.62 -8.78 24.50
N ARG A 336 0.31 -8.49 25.77
CA ARG A 336 0.10 -9.51 26.80
C ARG A 336 -1.31 -10.08 26.66
N PHE A 337 -1.52 -11.33 27.07
CA PHE A 337 -2.85 -11.98 27.10
C PHE A 337 -3.53 -12.10 25.73
N VAL A 338 -2.74 -12.05 24.66
CA VAL A 338 -3.21 -12.25 23.29
C VAL A 338 -3.49 -13.71 22.99
N GLU A 339 -4.53 -13.96 22.18
CA GLU A 339 -4.96 -15.33 21.84
C GLU A 339 -4.19 -15.91 20.63
N PHE A 340 -3.75 -15.06 19.71
CA PHE A 340 -3.02 -15.44 18.49
C PHE A 340 -1.64 -14.77 18.41
N PRO A 341 -0.74 -15.24 17.52
CA PRO A 341 0.48 -14.50 17.21
C PRO A 341 0.20 -13.03 16.90
N VAL A 342 1.02 -12.14 17.46
CA VAL A 342 0.85 -10.69 17.31
C VAL A 342 1.13 -10.28 15.87
N ASP A 343 0.31 -9.40 15.30
CA ASP A 343 0.58 -8.81 13.99
C ASP A 343 1.94 -8.11 13.95
N THR A 344 2.66 -8.25 12.85
CA THR A 344 4.02 -7.69 12.71
C THR A 344 4.05 -6.17 12.89
N SER A 345 3.06 -5.47 12.35
CA SER A 345 2.92 -4.01 12.47
C SER A 345 2.57 -3.61 13.89
N ALA A 346 1.72 -4.41 14.56
CA ALA A 346 1.37 -4.19 15.95
C ALA A 346 2.56 -4.38 16.89
N ALA A 347 3.32 -5.45 16.70
CA ALA A 347 4.54 -5.71 17.46
C ALA A 347 5.57 -4.57 17.30
N GLU A 348 5.72 -4.03 16.09
CA GLU A 348 6.59 -2.88 15.84
C GLU A 348 6.07 -1.59 16.51
N TYR A 349 4.75 -1.37 16.48
CA TYR A 349 4.12 -0.23 17.14
C TYR A 349 4.36 -0.24 18.66
N PHE A 350 4.21 -1.38 19.33
CA PHE A 350 4.47 -1.47 20.78
C PHE A 350 5.95 -1.34 21.13
N ARG A 351 6.86 -1.75 20.24
CA ARG A 351 8.31 -1.64 20.45
C ARG A 351 8.84 -0.23 20.23
N SER A 352 8.38 0.43 19.16
CA SER A 352 9.01 1.64 18.63
C SER A 352 8.07 2.85 18.62
N GLY A 353 6.78 2.67 18.93
CA GLY A 353 5.73 3.67 18.77
C GLY A 353 5.24 3.79 17.32
N PRO A 354 4.46 4.84 16.99
CA PRO A 354 3.99 5.08 15.63
C PRO A 354 5.17 5.18 14.63
N PRO A 355 5.01 4.67 13.38
CA PRO A 355 6.02 4.77 12.34
C PRO A 355 6.49 6.21 12.13
N PHE A 356 7.78 6.43 11.84
CA PHE A 356 8.40 7.76 11.76
C PHE A 356 7.59 8.77 10.93
N LEU A 357 7.18 8.37 9.72
CA LEU A 357 6.42 9.24 8.82
C LEU A 357 5.07 9.65 9.41
N GLN A 358 4.41 8.74 10.14
CA GLN A 358 3.12 9.03 10.79
C GLN A 358 3.22 9.90 12.05
N ARG A 359 4.44 10.24 12.50
CA ARG A 359 4.66 11.22 13.58
C ARG A 359 4.56 12.66 13.08
N TYR A 360 4.86 12.89 11.80
CA TYR A 360 4.95 14.22 11.21
C TYR A 360 3.96 14.45 10.07
N LEU A 361 3.46 13.39 9.44
CA LEU A 361 2.54 13.46 8.30
C LEU A 361 1.15 12.90 8.66
N PRO A 362 0.08 13.47 8.07
CA PRO A 362 -1.24 12.86 8.08
C PRO A 362 -1.23 11.43 7.52
N PHE A 363 -2.20 10.61 7.92
CA PHE A 363 -2.27 9.18 7.55
C PHE A 363 -2.12 8.92 6.05
N TRP A 364 -2.84 9.68 5.20
CA TRP A 364 -2.80 9.51 3.74
C TRP A 364 -1.41 9.76 3.15
N ALA A 365 -0.71 10.79 3.65
CA ALA A 365 0.61 11.16 3.17
C ALA A 365 1.65 10.14 3.62
N ALA A 366 1.57 9.69 4.88
CA ALA A 366 2.44 8.63 5.38
C ALA A 366 2.24 7.31 4.61
N ALA A 367 0.98 6.92 4.34
CA ALA A 367 0.68 5.73 3.55
C ALA A 367 1.16 5.83 2.10
N LEU A 368 1.10 7.02 1.49
CA LEU A 368 1.61 7.25 0.13
C LEU A 368 3.13 7.15 0.07
N VAL A 369 3.84 7.78 1.00
CA VAL A 369 5.31 7.75 1.03
C VAL A 369 5.81 6.34 1.32
N ASP A 370 5.15 5.61 2.23
CA ASP A 370 5.50 4.23 2.55
C ASP A 370 5.36 3.29 1.34
N ARG A 371 4.42 3.56 0.42
CA ARG A 371 4.36 2.90 -0.90
C ARG A 371 5.45 3.36 -1.84
N MET A 372 5.65 4.68 -1.95
CA MET A 372 6.55 5.26 -2.96
C MET A 372 8.02 4.92 -2.68
N LYS A 373 8.41 4.63 -1.43
CA LYS A 373 9.81 4.29 -1.10
C LYS A 373 10.33 3.07 -1.86
N ILE A 374 9.49 2.07 -2.13
CA ILE A 374 9.86 0.88 -2.90
C ILE A 374 10.02 1.23 -4.40
N LEU A 375 9.23 2.17 -4.90
CA LEU A 375 9.29 2.66 -6.28
C LEU A 375 10.40 3.72 -6.50
N LEU A 376 10.82 4.42 -5.45
CA LEU A 376 11.86 5.44 -5.50
C LEU A 376 13.23 4.84 -5.86
N LEU A 377 13.56 3.66 -5.32
CA LEU A 377 14.83 3.00 -5.62
C LEU A 377 15.00 2.67 -7.11
N PRO A 378 14.07 1.94 -7.77
CA PRO A 378 14.16 1.68 -9.21
C PRO A 378 14.02 2.96 -10.08
N LEU A 379 13.27 3.96 -9.61
CA LEU A 379 13.20 5.24 -10.32
C LEU A 379 14.55 5.98 -10.28
N LEU A 380 15.22 5.97 -9.14
CA LEU A 380 16.53 6.60 -8.98
C LEU A 380 17.60 5.88 -9.81
N THR A 381 17.58 4.54 -9.84
CA THR A 381 18.50 3.75 -10.67
C THR A 381 18.25 3.95 -12.16
N LEU A 382 17.05 4.32 -12.57
CA LEU A 382 16.71 4.66 -13.96
C LEU A 382 17.13 6.08 -14.35
N ILE A 383 16.95 7.06 -13.47
CA ILE A 383 17.28 8.47 -13.75
C ILE A 383 18.77 8.61 -14.07
N LEU A 384 19.64 7.86 -13.39
CA LEU A 384 21.09 7.91 -13.59
C LEU A 384 21.55 7.59 -15.04
N PRO A 385 21.18 6.45 -15.66
CA PRO A 385 21.53 6.17 -17.05
C PRO A 385 20.82 7.10 -18.03
N LEU A 386 19.55 7.47 -17.82
CA LEU A 386 18.86 8.42 -18.69
C LEU A 386 19.54 9.79 -18.69
N ALA A 387 19.95 10.28 -17.52
CA ALA A 387 20.69 11.52 -17.38
C ALA A 387 22.04 11.49 -18.12
N ARG A 388 22.69 10.32 -18.23
CA ARG A 388 23.91 10.15 -19.04
C ARG A 388 23.66 10.11 -20.54
N ILE A 389 22.49 9.65 -20.98
CA ILE A 389 22.13 9.53 -22.41
C ILE A 389 21.64 10.88 -22.98
N ALA A 390 21.09 11.77 -22.14
CA ALA A 390 20.57 13.05 -22.60
C ALA A 390 21.63 13.99 -23.24
N PRO A 391 22.84 14.20 -22.67
CA PRO A 391 23.88 15.03 -23.29
C PRO A 391 24.34 14.55 -24.68
N PRO A 392 24.72 13.27 -24.90
CA PRO A 392 25.16 12.82 -26.22
C PRO A 392 24.04 12.86 -27.26
N LEU A 393 22.78 12.64 -26.88
CA LEU A 393 21.64 12.80 -27.80
C LEU A 393 21.46 14.26 -28.25
N MET A 394 21.63 15.23 -27.35
CA MET A 394 21.60 16.65 -27.72
C MET A 394 22.75 17.00 -28.68
N VAL A 395 23.98 16.57 -28.37
CA VAL A 395 25.16 16.77 -29.23
C VAL A 395 24.93 16.16 -30.61
N TRP A 396 24.45 14.92 -30.66
CA TRP A 396 24.15 14.22 -31.91
C TRP A 396 23.05 14.94 -32.71
N ARG A 397 21.97 15.39 -32.06
CA ARG A 397 20.88 16.13 -32.72
C ARG A 397 21.40 17.41 -33.37
N ILE A 398 22.27 18.16 -32.69
CA ILE A 398 22.84 19.40 -33.21
C ILE A 398 23.84 19.12 -34.35
N ARG A 399 24.80 18.21 -34.14
CA ARG A 399 25.79 17.84 -35.17
C ARG A 399 25.16 17.23 -36.42
N SER A 400 24.09 16.46 -36.25
CA SER A 400 23.35 15.87 -37.38
C SER A 400 22.69 16.92 -38.27
N ARG A 401 22.38 18.12 -37.75
CA ARG A 401 21.92 19.23 -38.59
C ARG A 401 23.06 19.79 -39.43
N ILE A 402 24.25 19.97 -38.84
CA ILE A 402 25.45 20.52 -39.51
C ILE A 402 26.02 19.54 -40.56
N TYR A 403 26.19 18.26 -40.23
CA TYR A 403 26.81 17.26 -41.13
C TYR A 403 25.99 16.95 -42.39
N ARG A 404 24.68 17.24 -42.40
CA ARG A 404 23.84 17.08 -43.60
C ARG A 404 24.25 18.07 -44.69
N TRP A 405 24.50 19.31 -44.31
CA TRP A 405 24.98 20.36 -45.22
C TRP A 405 26.37 20.06 -45.78
N TYR A 406 27.26 19.53 -44.94
CA TYR A 406 28.57 19.03 -45.40
C TYR A 406 28.47 17.92 -46.44
N ARG A 407 27.42 17.08 -46.44
CA ARG A 407 27.23 16.05 -47.47
C ARG A 407 26.88 16.65 -48.84
N VAL A 408 26.00 17.64 -48.87
CA VAL A 408 25.67 18.38 -50.11
C VAL A 408 26.93 19.03 -50.67
N LEU A 409 27.67 19.71 -49.80
CA LEU A 409 28.92 20.37 -50.16
C LEU A 409 29.98 19.39 -50.68
N ARG A 410 30.13 18.23 -50.03
CA ARG A 410 31.07 17.18 -50.45
C ARG A 410 30.67 16.55 -51.79
N GLU A 411 29.38 16.43 -52.08
CA GLU A 411 28.92 15.89 -53.36
C GLU A 411 29.16 16.89 -54.50
N ILE A 412 29.01 18.19 -54.25
CA ILE A 412 29.41 19.24 -55.20
C ILE A 412 30.94 19.25 -55.40
N ASP A 413 31.74 19.23 -54.33
CA ASP A 413 33.21 19.17 -54.41
C ASP A 413 33.71 17.90 -55.11
N ARG A 414 33.10 16.74 -54.83
CA ARG A 414 33.43 15.47 -55.48
C ARG A 414 33.16 15.53 -56.98
N ARG A 415 32.01 16.07 -57.38
CA ARG A 415 31.66 16.27 -58.80
C ARG A 415 32.63 17.22 -59.48
N LEU A 416 32.94 18.35 -58.85
CA LEU A 416 33.93 19.31 -59.35
C LEU A 416 35.33 18.68 -59.51
N ARG A 417 35.76 17.83 -58.57
CA ARG A 417 37.07 17.14 -58.65
C ARG A 417 37.13 16.10 -59.76
N LEU A 418 36.11 15.26 -59.91
CA LEU A 418 36.05 14.22 -60.94
C LEU A 418 36.12 14.79 -62.36
N GLU A 419 35.63 16.01 -62.53
CA GLU A 419 35.70 16.73 -63.80
C GLU A 419 37.07 17.41 -64.02
N VAL A 420 37.71 17.89 -62.95
CA VAL A 420 39.08 18.45 -62.99
C VAL A 420 40.14 17.39 -63.26
N THR A 421 39.99 16.18 -62.75
CA THR A 421 40.94 15.07 -62.98
C THR A 421 40.75 14.37 -64.32
N GLY A 422 39.74 14.76 -65.12
CA GLY A 422 39.46 14.17 -66.43
C GLY A 422 38.84 12.76 -66.40
N GLU A 423 38.60 12.20 -65.22
CA GLU A 423 37.98 10.87 -65.05
C GLU A 423 36.48 10.86 -65.38
N ALA A 424 35.81 12.03 -65.35
CA ALA A 424 34.38 12.16 -65.65
C ALA A 424 34.01 12.08 -67.14
N ALA A 425 34.99 12.06 -68.06
CA ALA A 425 34.80 12.09 -69.52
C ALA A 425 34.01 10.89 -70.10
N SER A 426 33.63 9.91 -69.28
CA SER A 426 32.89 8.71 -69.68
C SER A 426 31.40 8.70 -69.31
N THR A 427 30.86 9.75 -68.67
CA THR A 427 29.43 9.83 -68.33
C THR A 427 28.73 11.02 -69.01
N ALA A 428 27.63 10.75 -69.72
CA ALA A 428 26.83 11.73 -70.49
C ALA A 428 26.30 12.92 -69.66
N ALA A 429 26.38 12.87 -68.32
CA ALA A 429 26.01 13.96 -67.43
C ALA A 429 27.10 15.04 -67.27
N ALA A 430 28.34 14.79 -67.71
CA ALA A 430 29.48 15.70 -67.50
C ALA A 430 29.57 16.85 -68.53
N LEU A 431 28.64 16.95 -69.48
CA LEU A 431 28.70 17.89 -70.60
C LEU A 431 27.55 18.90 -70.63
N ASP A 432 26.75 19.01 -69.56
CA ASP A 432 25.66 20.01 -69.49
C ASP A 432 26.18 21.33 -68.86
N PRO A 433 26.30 22.44 -69.63
CA PRO A 433 26.77 23.73 -69.11
C PRO A 433 25.86 24.30 -68.02
N ARG A 434 24.59 23.90 -67.99
CA ARG A 434 23.60 24.37 -66.99
C ARG A 434 23.80 23.75 -65.61
N ARG A 435 24.65 22.73 -65.50
CA ARG A 435 24.87 21.98 -64.26
C ARG A 435 25.65 22.78 -63.21
N PHE A 436 26.59 23.62 -63.65
CA PHE A 436 27.28 24.52 -62.74
C PHE A 436 26.35 25.60 -62.21
N ASP A 437 25.43 26.10 -63.05
CA ASP A 437 24.40 27.04 -62.62
C ASP A 437 23.46 26.41 -61.58
N ASP A 438 23.09 25.13 -61.74
CA ASP A 438 22.29 24.38 -60.76
C ASP A 438 23.04 24.14 -59.43
N ASP A 439 24.33 23.82 -59.48
CA ASP A 439 25.15 23.64 -58.27
C ASP A 439 25.40 24.98 -57.57
N ILE A 440 25.59 26.09 -58.30
CA ILE A 440 25.66 27.46 -57.77
C ILE A 440 24.33 27.84 -57.10
N ALA A 441 23.19 27.61 -57.76
CA ALA A 441 21.87 27.88 -57.20
C ALA A 441 21.64 27.10 -55.90
N THR A 442 22.09 25.84 -55.86
CA THR A 442 22.02 24.99 -54.66
C THR A 442 22.89 25.53 -53.52
N LEU A 443 24.09 26.04 -53.80
CA LEU A 443 24.97 26.64 -52.79
C LEU A 443 24.46 27.98 -52.27
N VAL A 444 23.87 28.82 -53.13
CA VAL A 444 23.24 30.10 -52.75
C VAL A 444 22.01 29.85 -51.87
N GLU A 445 21.18 28.87 -52.21
CA GLU A 445 20.04 28.48 -51.38
C GLU A 445 20.50 27.92 -50.02
N MET A 446 21.56 27.09 -50.02
CA MET A 446 22.19 26.58 -48.81
C MET A 446 22.78 27.71 -47.95
N GLU A 447 23.42 28.72 -48.52
CA GLU A 447 23.93 29.87 -47.78
C GLU A 447 22.81 30.67 -47.12
N LYS A 448 21.71 30.90 -47.85
CA LYS A 448 20.53 31.59 -47.33
C LYS A 448 19.93 30.83 -46.15
N GLU A 449 19.68 29.53 -46.30
CA GLU A 449 19.16 28.69 -45.20
C GLU A 449 20.13 28.63 -44.01
N LEU A 450 21.45 28.57 -44.25
CA LEU A 450 22.45 28.62 -43.17
C LEU A 450 22.49 29.97 -42.46
N SER A 451 22.21 31.08 -43.13
CA SER A 451 22.22 32.41 -42.50
C SER A 451 21.10 32.62 -41.47
N GLU A 452 19.99 31.89 -41.62
CA GLU A 452 18.81 31.98 -40.75
C GLU A 452 18.86 30.98 -39.57
N GLU A 453 19.80 30.02 -39.59
CA GLU A 453 19.88 28.93 -38.63
C GLU A 453 20.61 29.33 -37.33
N LYS A 454 19.98 29.09 -36.18
CA LYS A 454 20.54 29.40 -34.86
C LYS A 454 21.24 28.17 -34.27
N VAL A 455 22.57 28.21 -34.21
CA VAL A 455 23.40 27.13 -33.63
C VAL A 455 23.99 27.55 -32.28
N PRO A 456 23.99 26.67 -31.24
CA PRO A 456 24.60 26.98 -29.96
C PRO A 456 26.11 27.27 -30.06
N LEU A 457 26.62 28.14 -29.17
CA LEU A 457 28.02 28.62 -29.16
C LEU A 457 29.07 27.51 -29.26
N SER A 458 28.84 26.38 -28.60
CA SER A 458 29.75 25.22 -28.57
C SER A 458 29.96 24.54 -29.93
N TYR A 459 29.13 24.85 -30.94
CA TYR A 459 29.21 24.28 -32.29
C TYR A 459 29.43 25.34 -33.38
N MET A 460 29.72 26.60 -32.98
CA MET A 460 29.92 27.69 -33.92
C MET A 460 31.15 27.48 -34.80
N GLN A 461 32.20 26.81 -34.28
CA GLN A 461 33.40 26.52 -35.07
C GLN A 461 33.09 25.59 -36.26
N GLU A 462 32.38 24.47 -36.02
CA GLU A 462 31.97 23.58 -37.11
C GLU A 462 31.00 24.26 -38.09
N PHE A 463 30.15 25.15 -37.58
CA PHE A 463 29.19 25.91 -38.39
C PHE A 463 29.85 27.00 -39.26
N TYR A 464 30.81 27.75 -38.72
CA TYR A 464 31.56 28.74 -39.51
C TYR A 464 32.45 28.09 -40.56
N ASN A 465 33.10 26.97 -40.23
CA ASN A 465 33.88 26.21 -41.22
C ASN A 465 33.02 25.72 -42.39
N LEU A 466 31.78 25.33 -42.13
CA LEU A 466 30.83 24.96 -43.17
C LEU A 466 30.56 26.15 -44.10
N ARG A 467 30.26 27.33 -43.54
CA ARG A 467 30.02 28.55 -44.32
C ARG A 467 31.25 28.96 -45.15
N LEU A 468 32.44 28.88 -44.57
CA LEU A 468 33.70 29.18 -45.27
C LEU A 468 33.93 28.23 -46.46
N HIS A 469 33.67 26.93 -46.30
CA HIS A 469 33.78 25.99 -47.41
C HIS A 469 32.68 26.18 -48.47
N THR A 470 31.47 26.60 -48.07
CA THR A 470 30.41 26.97 -49.01
C THR A 470 30.83 28.16 -49.87
N ASP A 471 31.29 29.26 -49.25
CA ASP A 471 31.77 30.45 -49.97
C ASP A 471 32.98 30.12 -50.87
N PHE A 472 33.92 29.31 -50.38
CA PHE A 472 35.06 28.85 -51.18
C PHE A 472 34.63 28.08 -52.45
N LEU A 473 33.67 27.15 -52.33
CA LEU A 473 33.18 26.39 -53.48
C LEU A 473 32.32 27.22 -54.41
N LEU A 474 31.53 28.16 -53.88
CA LEU A 474 30.74 29.10 -54.67
C LEU A 474 31.65 29.94 -55.57
N ARG A 475 32.66 30.61 -54.98
CA ARG A 475 33.64 31.41 -55.75
C ARG A 475 34.39 30.57 -56.78
N LYS A 476 34.79 29.34 -56.42
CA LYS A 476 35.51 28.44 -57.33
C LYS A 476 34.66 28.01 -58.52
N LEU A 477 33.35 27.86 -58.33
CA LEU A 477 32.39 27.54 -59.40
C LEU A 477 32.09 28.78 -60.26
N GLU A 478 31.85 29.95 -59.65
CA GLU A 478 31.64 31.22 -60.34
C GLU A 478 32.84 31.61 -61.23
N ASP A 479 34.07 31.50 -60.70
CA ASP A 479 35.30 31.72 -61.46
C ASP A 479 35.40 30.80 -62.68
N ARG A 480 34.86 29.58 -62.58
CA ARG A 480 34.96 28.57 -63.64
C ARG A 480 33.89 28.77 -64.72
N VAL A 481 32.67 29.12 -64.33
CA VAL A 481 31.60 29.54 -65.25
C VAL A 481 32.01 30.84 -65.97
N GLY A 482 32.61 31.81 -65.26
CA GLY A 482 33.14 33.04 -65.84
C GLY A 482 34.26 32.80 -66.86
N ARG A 483 35.14 31.81 -66.64
CA ARG A 483 36.16 31.40 -67.62
C ARG A 483 35.60 30.66 -68.83
N GLN A 484 34.49 29.92 -68.70
CA GLN A 484 33.82 29.27 -69.83
C GLN A 484 32.99 30.26 -70.66
N GLY A 485 32.34 31.25 -70.03
CA GLY A 485 31.58 32.30 -70.72
C GLY A 485 32.44 33.34 -71.45
N GLY A 486 33.72 33.45 -71.11
CA GLY A 486 34.67 34.38 -71.73
C GLY A 486 35.21 33.96 -73.12
N ILE A 487 34.80 32.80 -73.66
CA ILE A 487 35.32 32.29 -74.94
C ILE A 487 34.45 32.72 -76.16
N ASP A 488 33.26 33.31 -75.95
CA ASP A 488 32.28 33.54 -77.03
C ASP A 488 31.99 35.00 -77.43
N MET A 489 32.86 35.97 -77.12
CA MET A 489 32.68 37.34 -77.65
C MET A 489 33.99 38.02 -78.11
N ASN A 490 34.34 37.85 -79.40
CA ASN A 490 34.90 38.96 -80.21
C ASN A 490 34.74 38.73 -81.74
N TRP A 491 33.65 39.29 -82.27
CA TRP A 491 33.43 39.97 -83.57
C TRP A 491 34.06 39.48 -84.88
N GLY A 492 33.19 39.10 -85.82
CA GLY A 492 33.44 39.17 -87.27
C GLY A 492 32.97 40.50 -87.88
N GLY A 493 33.62 40.91 -88.99
CA GLY A 493 33.03 41.78 -90.03
C GLY A 493 33.76 43.07 -90.42
N MET A 494 34.84 42.97 -91.24
CA MET A 494 35.13 43.61 -92.58
C MET A 494 34.65 45.05 -92.97
N PRO A 495 35.08 45.65 -94.13
CA PRO A 495 36.38 46.14 -94.69
C PRO A 495 36.23 47.67 -95.08
N PRO A 496 36.88 48.34 -96.09
CA PRO A 496 38.05 48.12 -96.99
C PRO A 496 39.17 49.19 -96.78
N ASP A 497 40.37 49.16 -97.40
CA ASP A 497 40.74 49.28 -98.84
C ASP A 497 41.74 48.23 -99.34
#